data_AF-A0A8J3KCE9-F1
#
_entry.id   AF-A0A8J3KCE9-F1
#
_cell.length_a   1.000
_cell.length_b   1.000
_cell.length_c   1.000
_cell.angle_alpha   90.00
_cell.angle_beta   90.00
_cell.angle_gamma   90.00
#
_symmetry.space_group_name_H-M   'P 1'
#
loop_
_entity.id
_entity.type
_entity.pdbx_description
1 polymer ?
#
loop_
_entity_poly.entity_id
_entity_poly.type
_entity_poly.pdbx_seq_one_letter_code
_entity_poly.pdbx_strand_id
1 'polypeptide(L)'
;MRQLPHANRKVSRDPVRPHRASSSWSTALGCLGLSLALCCGLSLLVVGAAALDRHVGGFPVYGLLLAAGGVAAIGYGLWEWFGWRAAARWAVRSGGTASVDRADWPRAMREATGQVRVGFAVRTTVGGFPVVVGRVKWEEDGACLSGAVTVSTGSGSFAVLKLPTGYAYTTVQRRATGGRRGQGEDAFWNEYRIIIDDMTFADQLISAELRRAHLRGQIPPWAIIDDELYIVRRTMLPLTPKRARRLTSQLLQVAALLDISPTDPAPSPDGR
;
A
#
# COMPACT_ATOMS: atom_id res chain seq x y z
N MET A 1 -38.95 6.86 36.65
CA MET A 1 -37.67 7.60 36.55
C MET A 1 -36.57 6.76 37.20
N ARG A 2 -35.70 6.12 36.39
CA ARG A 2 -34.57 5.32 36.89
C ARG A 2 -33.29 6.11 36.64
N GLN A 3 -32.61 6.51 37.72
CA GLN A 3 -31.26 7.08 37.67
C GLN A 3 -30.27 5.97 37.32
N LEU A 4 -29.45 6.19 36.28
CA LEU A 4 -28.31 5.34 35.94
C LEU A 4 -27.04 5.88 36.63
N PRO A 5 -26.14 5.02 37.10
CA PRO A 5 -24.96 5.43 37.85
C PRO A 5 -23.86 5.99 36.93
N HIS A 6 -23.33 7.16 37.29
CA HIS A 6 -22.15 7.76 36.68
C HIS A 6 -20.90 6.92 36.95
N ALA A 7 -20.43 6.18 35.94
CA ALA A 7 -19.13 5.53 35.95
C ALA A 7 -18.01 6.57 35.70
N ASN A 8 -17.28 6.89 36.76
CA ASN A 8 -16.18 7.85 36.77
C ASN A 8 -14.93 7.22 36.13
N ARG A 9 -14.73 7.47 34.82
CA ARG A 9 -13.60 6.92 34.05
C ARG A 9 -12.32 7.73 34.36
N LYS A 10 -11.47 7.20 35.25
CA LYS A 10 -10.12 7.72 35.51
C LYS A 10 -9.31 7.72 34.20
N VAL A 11 -8.96 8.90 33.72
CA VAL A 11 -8.02 9.10 32.61
C VAL A 11 -6.61 8.85 33.14
N SER A 12 -6.07 7.65 32.87
CA SER A 12 -4.65 7.35 33.11
C SER A 12 -3.81 8.19 32.14
N ARG A 13 -3.10 9.19 32.67
CA ARG A 13 -2.03 9.89 31.95
C ARG A 13 -0.75 9.11 32.15
N ASP A 14 -0.59 8.02 31.41
CA ASP A 14 0.70 7.35 31.34
C ASP A 14 1.71 8.23 30.59
N PRO A 15 2.95 8.36 31.09
CA PRO A 15 3.98 9.14 30.42
C PRO A 15 4.31 8.52 29.06
N VAL A 16 4.32 9.37 28.02
CA VAL A 16 4.78 9.04 26.68
C VAL A 16 6.23 8.55 26.77
N ARG A 17 6.42 7.24 26.69
CA ARG A 17 7.76 6.64 26.63
C ARG A 17 8.47 7.17 25.38
N PRO A 18 9.65 7.80 25.51
CA PRO A 18 10.42 8.20 24.35
C PRO A 18 10.75 6.93 23.53
N HIS A 19 10.39 6.96 22.25
CA HIS A 19 10.75 5.92 21.30
C HIS A 19 12.26 5.70 21.34
N ARG A 20 12.67 4.53 21.85
CA ARG A 20 14.04 4.03 21.78
C ARG A 20 14.52 4.18 20.34
N ALA A 21 15.59 4.96 20.15
CA ALA A 21 16.31 5.04 18.89
C ALA A 21 16.73 3.62 18.47
N SER A 22 15.99 3.04 17.52
CA SER A 22 16.25 1.71 16.99
C SER A 22 17.51 1.75 16.15
N SER A 23 18.63 1.50 16.84
CA SER A 23 19.81 0.73 16.44
C SER A 23 20.33 0.91 15.01
N SER A 24 21.48 1.57 14.90
CA SER A 24 22.42 1.56 13.77
C SER A 24 22.88 0.16 13.31
N TRP A 25 22.52 -0.89 14.05
CA TRP A 25 22.95 -2.27 13.84
C TRP A 25 22.31 -2.90 12.61
N SER A 26 21.06 -2.55 12.28
CA SER A 26 20.39 -3.06 11.08
C SER A 26 21.00 -2.50 9.79
N THR A 27 21.54 -1.28 9.82
CA THR A 27 22.36 -0.75 8.70
C THR A 27 23.73 -1.42 8.61
N ALA A 28 24.40 -1.68 9.73
CA ALA A 28 25.70 -2.34 9.74
C ALA A 28 25.61 -3.80 9.25
N LEU A 29 24.59 -4.55 9.69
CA LEU A 29 24.32 -5.91 9.24
C LEU A 29 23.96 -5.96 7.74
N GLY A 30 23.23 -4.97 7.23
CA GLY A 30 22.94 -4.85 5.79
C GLY A 30 24.20 -4.65 4.95
N CYS A 31 25.11 -3.77 5.40
CA CYS A 31 26.39 -3.55 4.71
C CYS A 31 27.29 -4.79 4.74
N LEU A 32 27.41 -5.46 5.90
CA LEU A 32 28.19 -6.70 6.02
C LEU A 32 27.62 -7.82 5.14
N GLY A 33 26.30 -8.00 5.10
CA GLY A 33 25.67 -8.99 4.23
C GLY A 33 25.89 -8.71 2.74
N LEU A 34 25.88 -7.44 2.33
CA LEU A 34 26.13 -7.05 0.95
C LEU A 34 27.61 -7.23 0.55
N SER A 35 28.54 -6.90 1.45
CA SER A 35 29.96 -7.19 1.27
C SER A 35 30.23 -8.69 1.17
N LEU A 36 29.61 -9.50 2.04
CA LEU A 36 29.77 -10.95 2.02
C LEU A 36 29.20 -11.55 0.72
N ALA A 37 28.03 -11.09 0.26
CA ALA A 37 27.42 -11.54 -0.99
C ALA A 37 28.27 -11.17 -2.22
N LEU A 38 28.85 -9.96 -2.23
CA LEU A 38 29.80 -9.53 -3.27
C LEU A 38 31.06 -10.39 -3.25
N CYS A 39 31.64 -10.62 -2.07
CA CYS A 39 32.82 -11.47 -1.91
C CYS A 39 32.53 -12.91 -2.34
N CYS A 40 31.43 -13.53 -1.91
CA CYS A 40 31.04 -14.88 -2.32
C CYS A 40 30.74 -14.97 -3.81
N GLY A 41 30.08 -13.97 -4.40
CA GLY A 41 29.84 -13.90 -5.85
C GLY A 41 31.15 -13.81 -6.64
N LEU A 42 32.10 -12.97 -6.18
CA LEU A 42 33.44 -12.87 -6.75
C LEU A 42 34.24 -14.18 -6.58
N SER A 43 34.18 -14.81 -5.40
CA SER A 43 34.84 -16.10 -5.15
C SER A 43 34.28 -17.20 -6.03
N LEU A 44 32.95 -17.28 -6.23
CA LEU A 44 32.33 -18.23 -7.15
C LEU A 44 32.70 -17.96 -8.61
N LEU A 45 32.85 -16.69 -8.99
CA LEU A 45 33.37 -16.29 -10.31
C LEU A 45 34.81 -16.76 -10.51
N VAL A 46 35.68 -16.55 -9.51
CA VAL A 46 37.10 -16.95 -9.55
C VAL A 46 37.26 -18.47 -9.53
N VAL A 47 36.52 -19.17 -8.68
CA VAL A 47 36.56 -20.64 -8.61
C VAL A 47 35.96 -21.26 -9.87
N GLY A 48 34.87 -20.68 -10.41
CA GLY A 48 34.32 -21.07 -11.70
C GLY A 48 35.31 -20.85 -12.85
N ALA A 49 36.04 -19.73 -12.84
CA ALA A 49 37.10 -19.41 -13.80
C ALA A 49 38.33 -20.34 -13.68
N ALA A 50 38.66 -20.82 -12.48
CA ALA A 50 39.76 -21.76 -12.27
C ALA A 50 39.38 -23.22 -12.61
N ALA A 51 38.11 -23.60 -12.43
CA ALA A 51 37.59 -24.91 -12.81
C ALA A 51 37.40 -25.07 -14.34
N LEU A 52 37.41 -23.94 -15.07
CA LEU A 52 37.24 -23.81 -16.52
C LEU A 52 38.40 -24.39 -17.33
N ASP A 53 39.56 -24.63 -16.72
CA ASP A 53 40.75 -25.12 -17.41
C ASP A 53 40.68 -26.63 -17.74
N ARG A 54 39.59 -27.32 -17.38
CA ARG A 54 39.48 -28.78 -17.50
C ARG A 54 38.47 -29.32 -18.51
N HIS A 55 37.63 -28.54 -19.19
CA HIS A 55 36.73 -29.09 -20.21
C HIS A 55 36.67 -28.28 -21.52
N VAL A 56 37.10 -28.99 -22.56
CA VAL A 56 36.91 -28.78 -24.00
C VAL A 56 35.44 -28.47 -24.34
N GLY A 57 35.18 -27.40 -25.10
CA GLY A 57 34.06 -27.36 -26.05
C GLY A 57 32.74 -26.68 -25.67
N GLY A 58 32.63 -25.83 -24.64
CA GLY A 58 31.38 -25.11 -24.43
C GLY A 58 31.40 -24.11 -23.29
N PHE A 59 30.98 -22.89 -23.59
CA PHE A 59 31.02 -21.70 -22.73
C PHE A 59 30.58 -21.91 -21.26
N PRO A 60 31.18 -21.19 -20.29
CA PRO A 60 30.80 -21.16 -18.88
C PRO A 60 29.51 -20.37 -18.64
N VAL A 61 28.42 -20.78 -19.29
CA VAL A 61 27.13 -20.08 -19.29
C VAL A 61 26.57 -20.00 -17.87
N TYR A 62 26.73 -21.04 -17.05
CA TYR A 62 26.19 -21.07 -15.68
C TYR A 62 26.84 -20.05 -14.73
N GLY A 63 28.16 -19.90 -14.77
CA GLY A 63 28.87 -18.93 -13.92
C GLY A 63 28.48 -17.49 -14.25
N LEU A 64 28.37 -17.18 -15.55
CA LEU A 64 27.90 -15.88 -16.02
C LEU A 64 26.44 -15.61 -15.59
N LEU A 65 25.55 -16.59 -15.73
CA LEU A 65 24.14 -16.46 -15.32
C LEU A 65 23.99 -16.24 -13.81
N LEU A 66 24.76 -16.95 -12.98
CA LEU A 66 24.76 -16.74 -11.53
C LEU A 66 25.30 -15.37 -11.15
N ALA A 67 26.39 -14.92 -11.77
CA ALA A 67 26.94 -13.59 -11.54
C ALA A 67 25.95 -12.49 -11.95
N ALA A 68 25.35 -12.61 -13.14
CA ALA A 68 24.34 -11.67 -13.61
C ALA A 68 23.10 -11.63 -12.70
N GLY A 69 22.64 -12.81 -12.24
CA GLY A 69 21.54 -12.92 -11.28
C GLY A 69 21.86 -12.27 -9.93
N GLY A 70 23.08 -12.46 -9.42
CA GLY A 70 23.56 -11.83 -8.18
C GLY A 70 23.62 -10.30 -8.29
N VAL A 71 24.17 -9.77 -9.38
CA VAL A 71 24.21 -8.32 -9.65
C VAL A 71 22.79 -7.75 -9.77
N ALA A 72 21.88 -8.44 -10.45
CA ALA A 72 20.49 -8.03 -10.58
C ALA A 72 19.77 -8.00 -9.22
N ALA A 73 19.98 -9.01 -8.37
CA ALA A 73 19.38 -9.09 -7.04
C ALA A 73 19.89 -7.97 -6.11
N ILE A 74 21.20 -7.72 -6.10
CA ILE A 74 21.81 -6.62 -5.33
C ILE A 74 21.31 -5.27 -5.84
N GLY A 75 21.28 -5.08 -7.17
CA GLY A 75 20.76 -3.87 -7.79
C GLY A 75 19.30 -3.60 -7.42
N TYR A 76 18.45 -4.64 -7.42
CA TYR A 76 17.06 -4.54 -6.99
C TYR A 76 16.96 -4.18 -5.50
N GLY A 77 17.72 -4.84 -4.63
CA GLY A 77 17.72 -4.56 -3.19
C GLY A 77 18.16 -3.13 -2.85
N LEU A 78 19.23 -2.65 -3.49
CA LEU A 78 19.68 -1.26 -3.35
C LEU A 78 18.61 -0.28 -3.84
N TRP A 79 18.02 -0.54 -5.00
CA TRP A 79 16.97 0.32 -5.56
C TRP A 79 15.73 0.39 -4.67
N GLU A 80 15.31 -0.73 -4.08
CA GLU A 80 14.22 -0.79 -3.12
C GLU A 80 14.54 0.01 -1.85
N TRP A 81 15.75 -0.17 -1.30
CA TRP A 81 16.22 0.53 -0.12
C TRP A 81 16.31 2.05 -0.33
N PHE A 82 16.86 2.51 -1.46
CA PHE A 82 16.91 3.93 -1.80
C PHE A 82 15.51 4.52 -1.96
N GLY A 83 14.57 3.76 -2.55
CA GLY A 83 13.16 4.14 -2.64
C GLY A 83 12.55 4.38 -1.26
N TRP A 84 12.70 3.43 -0.35
CA TRP A 84 12.19 3.53 1.02
C TRP A 84 12.79 4.70 1.80
N ARG A 85 14.12 4.89 1.74
CA ARG A 85 14.75 6.04 2.41
C ARG A 85 14.31 7.37 1.84
N ALA A 86 14.08 7.45 0.54
CA ALA A 86 13.54 8.66 -0.08
C ALA A 86 12.09 8.92 0.38
N ALA A 87 11.24 7.89 0.43
CA ALA A 87 9.87 7.99 0.91
C ALA A 87 9.78 8.37 2.39
N ALA A 88 10.62 7.77 3.26
CA ALA A 88 10.71 8.13 4.66
C ALA A 88 11.12 9.60 4.87
N ARG A 89 12.15 10.07 4.12
CA ARG A 89 12.56 11.50 4.15
C ARG A 89 11.48 12.43 3.62
N TRP A 90 10.66 11.98 2.67
CA TRP A 90 9.51 12.76 2.22
C TRP A 90 8.45 12.86 3.32
N ALA A 91 8.11 11.74 3.96
CA ALA A 91 7.12 11.71 5.05
C ALA A 91 7.53 12.62 6.20
N VAL A 92 8.79 12.56 6.67
CA VAL A 92 9.30 13.45 7.72
C VAL A 92 9.18 14.93 7.33
N ARG A 93 9.51 15.29 6.07
CA ARG A 93 9.34 16.67 5.57
C ARG A 93 7.87 17.09 5.47
N SER A 94 6.95 16.15 5.41
CA SER A 94 5.51 16.37 5.43
C SER A 94 4.91 16.23 6.85
N GLY A 95 5.74 16.27 7.91
CA GLY A 95 5.29 16.16 9.31
C GLY A 95 4.93 14.74 9.74
N GLY A 96 5.31 13.75 8.95
CA GLY A 96 5.00 12.35 9.13
C GLY A 96 6.11 11.50 9.77
N THR A 97 5.85 10.22 9.93
CA THR A 97 6.78 9.22 10.48
C THR A 97 6.85 7.97 9.59
N ALA A 98 8.00 7.29 9.56
CA ALA A 98 8.14 6.02 8.86
C ALA A 98 7.93 4.85 9.83
N SER A 99 7.31 3.77 9.35
CA SER A 99 7.00 2.57 10.13
C SER A 99 7.05 1.33 9.24
N VAL A 100 7.27 0.17 9.86
CA VAL A 100 7.22 -1.16 9.18
C VAL A 100 6.14 -2.03 9.85
N ASP A 101 5.23 -1.40 10.60
CA ASP A 101 4.24 -2.10 11.39
C ASP A 101 3.11 -2.63 10.50
N ARG A 102 2.70 -3.89 10.71
CA ARG A 102 1.48 -4.44 10.11
C ARG A 102 0.24 -3.66 10.56
N ALA A 103 0.32 -2.98 11.70
CA ALA A 103 -0.69 -2.04 12.17
C ALA A 103 -0.83 -0.77 11.30
N ASP A 104 -0.10 -0.67 10.19
CA ASP A 104 -0.28 0.36 9.16
C ASP A 104 -1.19 -0.10 8.01
N TRP A 105 -1.57 -1.39 7.98
CA TRP A 105 -2.59 -1.93 7.07
C TRP A 105 -4.00 -1.55 7.53
N PRO A 106 -4.98 -1.35 6.62
CA PRO A 106 -6.36 -1.06 6.99
C PRO A 106 -6.87 -2.03 8.05
N ARG A 107 -7.47 -1.50 9.12
CA ARG A 107 -7.90 -2.26 10.30
C ARG A 107 -8.88 -3.36 9.92
N ALA A 108 -9.89 -3.01 9.14
CA ALA A 108 -10.93 -3.93 8.70
C ALA A 108 -10.39 -5.12 7.90
N MET A 109 -9.20 -4.98 7.29
CA MET A 109 -8.57 -6.05 6.52
C MET A 109 -7.60 -6.91 7.33
N ARG A 110 -7.23 -6.52 8.56
CA ARG A 110 -6.29 -7.29 9.38
C ARG A 110 -6.86 -8.65 9.77
N GLU A 111 -8.15 -8.70 10.05
CA GLU A 111 -8.86 -9.90 10.48
C GLU A 111 -9.16 -10.81 9.28
N ALA A 112 -9.44 -10.21 8.12
CA ALA A 112 -9.73 -10.94 6.90
C ALA A 112 -8.49 -11.61 6.26
N THR A 113 -7.26 -11.22 6.63
CA THR A 113 -6.07 -11.68 5.90
C THR A 113 -4.87 -12.02 6.77
N GLY A 114 -4.66 -13.31 6.98
CA GLY A 114 -3.32 -13.86 7.27
C GLY A 114 -2.30 -13.64 6.13
N GLN A 115 -2.78 -13.29 4.94
CA GLN A 115 -2.05 -13.37 3.67
C GLN A 115 -1.45 -12.04 3.17
N VAL A 116 -1.73 -10.91 3.83
CA VAL A 116 -1.22 -9.59 3.42
C VAL A 116 -0.06 -9.15 4.32
N ARG A 117 1.09 -8.87 3.71
CA ARG A 117 2.32 -8.44 4.39
C ARG A 117 2.68 -7.01 4.00
N VAL A 118 2.63 -6.10 4.97
CA VAL A 118 3.17 -4.74 4.82
C VAL A 118 4.68 -4.79 4.95
N GLY A 119 5.39 -4.37 3.91
CA GLY A 119 6.86 -4.35 3.92
C GLY A 119 7.44 -3.02 4.41
N PHE A 120 6.73 -1.92 4.16
CA PHE A 120 7.15 -0.56 4.52
C PHE A 120 5.94 0.36 4.46
N ALA A 121 5.81 1.27 5.41
CA ALA A 121 4.77 2.30 5.41
C ALA A 121 5.30 3.64 5.92
N VAL A 122 4.67 4.72 5.49
CA VAL A 122 4.88 6.06 6.02
C VAL A 122 3.55 6.65 6.39
N ARG A 123 3.48 7.23 7.59
CA ARG A 123 2.36 8.02 8.08
C ARG A 123 2.66 9.49 7.79
N THR A 124 1.67 10.24 7.35
CA THR A 124 1.78 11.68 7.08
C THR A 124 0.39 12.32 7.21
N THR A 125 0.33 13.64 7.29
CA THR A 125 -0.94 14.37 7.16
C THR A 125 -0.95 15.13 5.84
N VAL A 126 -2.00 14.98 5.04
CA VAL A 126 -2.14 15.70 3.76
C VAL A 126 -3.60 16.14 3.59
N GLY A 127 -3.81 17.43 3.31
CA GLY A 127 -5.15 17.99 3.17
C GLY A 127 -6.00 17.89 4.44
N GLY A 128 -5.37 17.91 5.63
CA GLY A 128 -6.05 17.72 6.91
C GLY A 128 -6.29 16.26 7.31
N PHE A 129 -6.14 15.31 6.39
CA PHE A 129 -6.36 13.89 6.68
C PHE A 129 -5.08 13.18 7.13
N PRO A 130 -5.17 12.29 8.14
CA PRO A 130 -4.13 11.30 8.41
C PRO A 130 -4.08 10.29 7.26
N VAL A 131 -2.90 10.15 6.64
CA VAL A 131 -2.68 9.25 5.51
C VAL A 131 -1.52 8.31 5.80
N VAL A 132 -1.71 7.04 5.50
CA VAL A 132 -0.67 6.01 5.49
C VAL A 132 -0.41 5.61 4.05
N VAL A 133 0.85 5.58 3.63
CA VAL A 133 1.24 5.11 2.29
C VAL A 133 2.33 4.07 2.43
N GLY A 134 2.22 2.93 1.74
CA GLY A 134 3.19 1.87 1.92
C GLY A 134 3.30 0.91 0.75
N ARG A 135 4.12 -0.12 0.96
CA ARG A 135 4.26 -1.29 0.09
C ARG A 135 3.63 -2.50 0.77
N VAL A 136 2.87 -3.25 -0.01
CA VAL A 136 2.20 -4.46 0.42
C VAL A 136 2.55 -5.62 -0.52
N LYS A 137 2.64 -6.82 0.04
CA LYS A 137 2.70 -8.10 -0.68
C LYS A 137 1.51 -8.94 -0.24
N TRP A 138 0.93 -9.71 -1.16
CA TRP A 138 -0.15 -10.65 -0.85
C TRP A 138 0.16 -12.01 -1.49
N GLU A 139 -0.02 -13.04 -0.68
CA GLU A 139 0.22 -14.44 -1.02
C GLU A 139 -1.13 -15.15 -0.94
N GLU A 140 -1.71 -15.44 -2.10
CA GLU A 140 -3.04 -16.04 -2.32
C GLU A 140 -4.22 -15.05 -2.18
N ASP A 141 -5.23 -15.32 -3.00
CA ASP A 141 -6.46 -14.55 -3.23
C ASP A 141 -6.44 -13.02 -2.99
N GLY A 142 -6.17 -12.26 -4.05
CA GLY A 142 -6.29 -10.80 -4.05
C GLY A 142 -7.71 -10.26 -3.81
N ALA A 143 -8.74 -11.13 -3.75
CA ALA A 143 -10.08 -10.74 -3.33
C ALA A 143 -10.09 -10.05 -1.95
N CYS A 144 -9.12 -10.40 -1.11
CA CYS A 144 -8.93 -9.79 0.19
C CYS A 144 -8.52 -8.31 0.18
N LEU A 145 -8.26 -7.73 -1.00
CA LEU A 145 -8.01 -6.30 -1.17
C LEU A 145 -9.28 -5.57 -1.63
N SER A 146 -10.47 -6.07 -1.24
CA SER A 146 -11.79 -5.62 -1.70
C SER A 146 -11.84 -5.41 -3.21
N GLY A 147 -11.27 -6.32 -3.99
CA GLY A 147 -11.23 -6.21 -5.46
C GLY A 147 -10.47 -5.01 -6.02
N ALA A 148 -9.66 -4.32 -5.22
CA ALA A 148 -8.73 -3.29 -5.70
C ALA A 148 -7.67 -3.88 -6.65
N VAL A 149 -7.39 -5.19 -6.52
CA VAL A 149 -6.56 -5.96 -7.45
C VAL A 149 -7.30 -7.21 -7.91
N THR A 150 -7.06 -7.62 -9.15
CA THR A 150 -7.71 -8.79 -9.77
C THR A 150 -6.83 -10.05 -9.77
N VAL A 151 -5.61 -9.98 -9.23
CA VAL A 151 -4.64 -11.08 -9.26
C VAL A 151 -4.50 -11.74 -7.90
N SER A 152 -4.40 -13.07 -7.90
CA SER A 152 -4.31 -13.91 -6.69
C SER A 152 -3.04 -13.66 -5.87
N THR A 153 -1.91 -13.37 -6.50
CA THR A 153 -0.64 -13.11 -5.80
C THR A 153 0.03 -11.87 -6.37
N GLY A 154 0.73 -11.10 -5.54
CA GLY A 154 1.48 -9.98 -6.04
C GLY A 154 2.08 -9.04 -5.01
N SER A 155 2.56 -7.92 -5.52
CA SER A 155 2.96 -6.79 -4.69
C SER A 155 2.46 -5.49 -5.28
N GLY A 156 2.34 -4.50 -4.42
CA GLY A 156 1.79 -3.21 -4.78
C GLY A 156 2.13 -2.11 -3.80
N SER A 157 1.73 -0.91 -4.16
CA SER A 157 1.72 0.23 -3.26
C SER A 157 0.29 0.49 -2.82
N PHE A 158 0.11 0.87 -1.57
CA PHE A 158 -1.20 1.21 -1.02
C PHE A 158 -1.17 2.61 -0.43
N ALA A 159 -2.34 3.24 -0.35
CA ALA A 159 -2.55 4.41 0.49
C ALA A 159 -3.88 4.24 1.23
N VAL A 160 -3.88 4.59 2.51
CA VAL A 160 -5.04 4.59 3.42
C VAL A 160 -5.20 6.00 3.95
N LEU A 161 -6.41 6.51 3.92
CA LEU A 161 -6.81 7.81 4.43
C LEU A 161 -7.78 7.54 5.56
N LYS A 162 -7.46 8.08 6.74
CA LYS A 162 -8.33 7.98 7.91
C LYS A 162 -9.42 9.04 7.78
N LEU A 163 -10.65 8.57 7.67
CA LEU A 163 -11.83 9.41 7.62
C LEU A 163 -12.16 9.91 9.03
N PRO A 164 -12.77 11.10 9.17
CA PRO A 164 -13.20 11.60 10.47
C PRO A 164 -14.32 10.75 11.09
N THR A 165 -15.01 9.97 10.26
CA THR A 165 -16.23 9.26 10.60
C THR A 165 -16.25 7.87 9.97
N GLY A 166 -17.01 6.96 10.57
CA GLY A 166 -17.27 5.65 9.96
C GLY A 166 -18.27 5.77 8.81
N TYR A 167 -18.06 4.98 7.77
CA TYR A 167 -18.91 4.83 6.60
C TYR A 167 -19.24 3.36 6.40
N ALA A 168 -20.40 3.10 5.78
CA ALA A 168 -20.76 1.75 5.36
C ALA A 168 -19.78 1.22 4.31
N TYR A 169 -19.62 -0.11 4.29
CA TYR A 169 -18.75 -0.77 3.32
C TYR A 169 -19.14 -0.37 1.89
N THR A 170 -18.17 0.20 1.18
CA THR A 170 -18.36 0.68 -0.19
C THR A 170 -17.08 0.41 -0.96
N THR A 171 -17.17 -0.19 -2.14
CA THR A 171 -16.00 -0.42 -2.99
C THR A 171 -16.31 -0.25 -4.46
N VAL A 172 -15.38 0.36 -5.17
CA VAL A 172 -15.35 0.40 -6.64
C VAL A 172 -14.24 -0.52 -7.12
N GLN A 173 -14.64 -1.61 -7.76
CA GLN A 173 -13.74 -2.67 -8.23
C GLN A 173 -13.67 -2.68 -9.75
N ARG A 174 -12.50 -3.00 -10.29
CA ARG A 174 -12.37 -3.27 -11.72
C ARG A 174 -12.83 -4.69 -12.01
N ARG A 175 -13.65 -4.87 -13.04
CA ARG A 175 -14.05 -6.21 -13.49
C ARG A 175 -12.84 -6.93 -14.11
N ALA A 176 -12.72 -8.22 -13.84
CA ALA A 176 -11.75 -9.09 -14.50
C ALA A 176 -12.21 -9.29 -15.95
N THR A 177 -11.82 -8.37 -16.83
CA THR A 177 -11.79 -8.45 -18.30
C THR A 177 -12.65 -9.54 -18.96
N GLY A 178 -13.74 -9.14 -19.62
CA GLY A 178 -14.58 -10.01 -20.45
C GLY A 178 -15.76 -9.30 -21.15
N GLY A 179 -16.12 -8.09 -20.73
CA GLY A 179 -17.19 -7.31 -21.36
C GLY A 179 -16.74 -6.59 -22.64
N ARG A 180 -17.63 -6.51 -23.63
CA ARG A 180 -17.47 -5.64 -24.81
C ARG A 180 -17.22 -4.19 -24.35
N ARG A 181 -16.35 -3.46 -25.04
CA ARG A 181 -16.17 -2.01 -24.82
C ARG A 181 -17.45 -1.30 -25.23
N GLY A 182 -18.32 -0.97 -24.26
CA GLY A 182 -19.39 0.00 -24.48
C GLY A 182 -18.82 1.40 -24.74
N GLN A 183 -19.57 2.25 -25.45
CA GLN A 183 -19.28 3.67 -25.59
C GLN A 183 -20.14 4.48 -24.60
N GLY A 184 -19.67 5.65 -24.17
CA GLY A 184 -20.46 6.56 -23.33
C GLY A 184 -20.59 6.12 -21.86
N GLU A 185 -21.75 6.41 -21.24
CA GLU A 185 -22.00 6.13 -19.83
C GLU A 185 -21.93 4.65 -19.46
N ASP A 186 -22.20 3.77 -20.43
CA ASP A 186 -22.08 2.31 -20.29
C ASP A 186 -20.63 1.86 -20.11
N ALA A 187 -19.63 2.66 -20.52
CA ALA A 187 -18.23 2.28 -20.42
C ALA A 187 -17.80 2.04 -18.97
N PHE A 188 -18.30 2.87 -18.03
CA PHE A 188 -17.98 2.71 -16.61
C PHE A 188 -18.54 1.39 -16.06
N TRP A 189 -19.81 1.08 -16.34
CA TRP A 189 -20.46 -0.13 -15.85
C TRP A 189 -19.93 -1.42 -16.48
N ASN A 190 -19.35 -1.32 -17.68
CA ASN A 190 -18.65 -2.42 -18.34
C ASN A 190 -17.27 -2.71 -17.75
N GLU A 191 -16.57 -1.70 -17.25
CA GLU A 191 -15.20 -1.85 -16.70
C GLU A 191 -15.18 -1.99 -15.18
N TYR A 192 -16.13 -1.39 -14.47
CA TYR A 192 -16.18 -1.33 -13.03
C TYR A 192 -17.47 -1.92 -12.47
N ARG A 193 -17.43 -2.27 -11.17
CA ARG A 193 -18.61 -2.58 -10.38
C ARG A 193 -18.52 -1.85 -9.05
N ILE A 194 -19.66 -1.40 -8.54
CA ILE A 194 -19.80 -0.79 -7.22
C ILE A 194 -20.48 -1.82 -6.33
N ILE A 195 -19.91 -2.07 -5.16
CA ILE A 195 -20.53 -2.86 -4.09
C ILE A 195 -20.74 -1.89 -2.93
N ILE A 196 -21.95 -1.85 -2.41
CA ILE A 196 -22.40 -0.87 -1.42
C ILE A 196 -23.35 -1.54 -0.46
N ASP A 197 -23.15 -1.31 0.84
CA ASP A 197 -24.03 -1.83 1.88
C ASP A 197 -25.12 -0.81 2.30
N ASP A 198 -24.93 0.48 1.99
CA ASP A 198 -25.83 1.58 2.35
C ASP A 198 -26.27 2.38 1.14
N MET A 199 -27.55 2.27 0.78
CA MET A 199 -28.13 2.96 -0.37
C MET A 199 -28.16 4.48 -0.24
N THR A 200 -28.03 5.07 0.96
CA THR A 200 -28.01 6.52 1.13
C THR A 200 -26.77 7.17 0.50
N PHE A 201 -25.68 6.40 0.40
CA PHE A 201 -24.43 6.83 -0.25
C PHE A 201 -24.43 6.57 -1.77
N ALA A 202 -25.45 5.89 -2.31
CA ALA A 202 -25.49 5.44 -3.70
C ALA A 202 -25.46 6.62 -4.70
N ASP A 203 -26.18 7.70 -4.41
CA ASP A 203 -26.29 8.85 -5.32
C ASP A 203 -24.94 9.54 -5.57
N GLN A 204 -24.10 9.64 -4.53
CA GLN A 204 -22.75 10.19 -4.65
C GLN A 204 -21.83 9.28 -5.49
N LEU A 205 -22.00 7.96 -5.34
CA LEU A 205 -21.19 6.95 -6.03
C LEU A 205 -21.51 6.82 -7.53
N ILE A 206 -22.67 7.29 -7.97
CA ILE A 206 -23.07 7.30 -9.38
C ILE A 206 -22.81 8.64 -10.07
N SER A 207 -22.22 9.61 -9.36
CA SER A 207 -21.93 10.94 -9.92
C SER A 207 -21.13 10.83 -11.22
N ALA A 208 -21.49 11.65 -12.20
CA ALA A 208 -20.83 11.64 -13.51
C ALA A 208 -19.33 11.99 -13.41
N GLU A 209 -18.94 12.76 -12.39
CA GLU A 209 -17.55 13.16 -12.14
C GLU A 209 -16.69 12.00 -11.66
N LEU A 210 -17.18 11.23 -10.67
CA LEU A 210 -16.51 10.02 -10.19
C LEU A 210 -16.32 9.00 -11.31
N ARG A 211 -17.38 8.76 -12.10
CA ARG A 211 -17.34 7.86 -13.27
C ARG A 211 -16.29 8.31 -14.29
N ARG A 212 -16.27 9.61 -14.64
CA ARG A 212 -15.27 10.19 -15.56
C ARG A 212 -13.84 10.08 -15.02
N ALA A 213 -13.64 10.27 -13.70
CA ALA A 213 -12.32 10.16 -13.09
C ALA A 213 -11.73 8.75 -13.18
N HIS A 214 -12.56 7.71 -12.99
CA HIS A 214 -12.17 6.30 -13.19
C HIS A 214 -11.84 6.00 -14.65
N LEU A 215 -12.71 6.40 -15.59
CA LEU A 215 -12.51 6.15 -17.02
C LEU A 215 -11.25 6.82 -17.59
N ARG A 216 -10.86 7.98 -17.05
CA ARG A 216 -9.60 8.67 -17.40
C ARG A 216 -8.37 8.11 -16.67
N GLY A 217 -8.55 7.13 -15.79
CA GLY A 217 -7.48 6.57 -14.95
C GLY A 217 -6.88 7.56 -13.94
N GLN A 218 -7.64 8.61 -13.60
CA GLN A 218 -7.23 9.61 -12.61
C GLN A 218 -7.26 9.01 -11.21
N ILE A 219 -8.31 8.26 -10.88
CA ILE A 219 -8.43 7.49 -9.64
C ILE A 219 -8.41 5.97 -9.96
N PRO A 220 -7.74 5.15 -9.14
CA PRO A 220 -7.81 3.70 -9.25
C PRO A 220 -9.06 3.14 -8.54
N PRO A 221 -9.33 1.83 -8.67
CA PRO A 221 -10.21 1.11 -7.74
C PRO A 221 -9.88 1.43 -6.29
N TRP A 222 -10.94 1.56 -5.48
CA TRP A 222 -10.85 2.00 -4.09
C TRP A 222 -11.91 1.30 -3.24
N ALA A 223 -11.72 1.32 -1.92
CA ALA A 223 -12.69 0.85 -0.96
C ALA A 223 -12.72 1.73 0.29
N ILE A 224 -13.90 1.84 0.89
CA ILE A 224 -14.17 2.44 2.18
C ILE A 224 -14.66 1.33 3.09
N ILE A 225 -14.03 1.18 4.24
CA ILE A 225 -14.44 0.24 5.28
C ILE A 225 -14.28 0.94 6.62
N ASP A 226 -15.35 1.00 7.41
CA ASP A 226 -15.42 1.79 8.62
C ASP A 226 -14.97 3.24 8.35
N ASP A 227 -13.94 3.71 9.04
CA ASP A 227 -13.38 5.05 8.94
C ASP A 227 -12.10 5.08 8.07
N GLU A 228 -11.93 4.15 7.14
CA GLU A 228 -10.74 4.04 6.29
C GLU A 228 -11.09 3.95 4.81
N LEU A 229 -10.70 4.99 4.06
CA LEU A 229 -10.69 4.99 2.59
C LEU A 229 -9.31 4.55 2.11
N TYR A 230 -9.23 3.53 1.25
CA TYR A 230 -7.93 3.07 0.74
C TYR A 230 -7.94 2.71 -0.75
N ILE A 231 -6.74 2.77 -1.31
CA ILE A 231 -6.43 2.35 -2.67
C ILE A 231 -5.24 1.39 -2.65
N VAL A 232 -5.25 0.41 -3.54
CA VAL A 232 -4.12 -0.49 -3.78
C VAL A 232 -3.80 -0.49 -5.27
N ARG A 233 -2.54 -0.27 -5.62
CA ARG A 233 -2.06 -0.37 -7.00
C ARG A 233 -1.00 -1.45 -7.11
N ARG A 234 -1.27 -2.45 -7.94
CA ARG A 234 -0.29 -3.48 -8.29
C ARG A 234 0.94 -2.83 -8.94
N THR A 235 2.12 -3.09 -8.38
CA THR A 235 3.39 -2.64 -8.92
C THR A 235 4.54 -3.41 -8.27
N MET A 236 5.55 -3.77 -9.06
CA MET A 236 6.79 -4.38 -8.55
C MET A 236 7.86 -3.33 -8.22
N LEU A 237 7.58 -2.07 -8.56
CA LEU A 237 8.50 -0.95 -8.44
C LEU A 237 8.43 -0.40 -7.00
N PRO A 238 9.54 0.08 -6.43
CA PRO A 238 9.59 0.51 -5.03
C PRO A 238 8.76 1.77 -4.81
N LEU A 239 8.34 1.98 -3.56
CA LEU A 239 7.63 3.20 -3.21
C LEU A 239 8.61 4.38 -3.21
N THR A 240 8.48 5.26 -4.21
CA THR A 240 9.25 6.52 -4.29
C THR A 240 8.38 7.69 -3.82
N PRO A 241 8.97 8.85 -3.42
CA PRO A 241 8.19 10.03 -3.06
C PRO A 241 7.18 10.47 -4.10
N LYS A 242 7.54 10.39 -5.40
CA LYS A 242 6.63 10.72 -6.51
C LYS A 242 5.42 9.79 -6.54
N ARG A 243 5.62 8.48 -6.30
CA ARG A 243 4.52 7.51 -6.23
C ARG A 243 3.67 7.72 -4.98
N ALA A 244 4.30 7.97 -3.84
CA ALA A 244 3.57 8.20 -2.60
C ALA A 244 2.66 9.43 -2.71
N ARG A 245 3.19 10.56 -3.20
CA ARG A 245 2.39 11.76 -3.49
C ARG A 245 1.26 11.48 -4.47
N ARG A 246 1.54 10.76 -5.57
CA ARG A 246 0.52 10.40 -6.55
C ARG A 246 -0.61 9.59 -5.90
N LEU A 247 -0.29 8.56 -5.13
CA LEU A 247 -1.31 7.76 -4.43
C LEU A 247 -2.13 8.62 -3.46
N THR A 248 -1.48 9.45 -2.65
CA THR A 248 -2.18 10.36 -1.75
C THR A 248 -3.07 11.34 -2.48
N SER A 249 -2.61 11.95 -3.58
CA SER A 249 -3.43 12.84 -4.41
C SER A 249 -4.63 12.13 -5.02
N GLN A 250 -4.45 10.89 -5.49
CA GLN A 250 -5.56 10.07 -6.00
C GLN A 250 -6.58 9.77 -4.90
N LEU A 251 -6.11 9.48 -3.69
CA LEU A 251 -6.96 9.17 -2.54
C LEU A 251 -7.75 10.41 -2.05
N LEU A 252 -7.09 11.57 -1.99
CA LEU A 252 -7.75 12.85 -1.68
C LEU A 252 -8.74 13.26 -2.76
N GLN A 253 -8.46 12.95 -4.03
CA GLN A 253 -9.41 13.17 -5.12
C GLN A 253 -10.65 12.30 -4.95
N VAL A 254 -10.51 11.04 -4.50
CA VAL A 254 -11.66 10.19 -4.17
C VAL A 254 -12.46 10.81 -3.02
N ALA A 255 -11.81 11.21 -1.92
CA ALA A 255 -12.49 11.85 -0.80
C ALA A 255 -13.26 13.11 -1.23
N ALA A 256 -12.66 13.98 -2.05
CA ALA A 256 -13.31 15.18 -2.57
C ALA A 256 -14.51 14.87 -3.49
N LEU A 257 -14.41 13.83 -4.34
CA LEU A 257 -15.52 13.41 -5.21
C LEU A 257 -16.68 12.77 -4.44
N LEU A 258 -16.43 12.35 -3.20
CA LEU A 258 -17.44 11.84 -2.26
C LEU A 258 -17.88 12.91 -1.25
N ASP A 259 -17.48 14.16 -1.46
CA ASP A 259 -17.77 15.29 -0.57
C ASP A 259 -17.36 15.04 0.90
N ILE A 260 -16.27 14.31 1.10
CA ILE A 260 -15.73 14.01 2.43
C ILE A 260 -14.75 15.12 2.82
N SER A 261 -15.10 15.87 3.87
CA SER A 261 -14.26 16.92 4.44
C SER A 261 -13.52 16.42 5.69
N PRO A 262 -12.29 16.88 5.99
CA PRO A 262 -11.58 16.49 7.20
C PRO A 262 -12.24 17.02 8.49
N THR A 263 -13.20 17.93 8.35
CA THR A 263 -13.88 18.60 9.47
C THR A 263 -15.29 18.06 9.71
N ASP A 264 -15.75 17.09 8.90
CA ASP A 264 -17.12 16.62 9.02
C ASP A 264 -17.35 15.89 10.34
N PRO A 265 -18.37 16.28 11.13
CA PRO A 265 -18.80 15.51 12.29
C PRO A 265 -19.40 14.17 11.82
N ALA A 266 -19.27 13.13 12.63
CA ALA A 266 -19.86 11.81 12.37
C ALA A 266 -21.32 11.92 11.92
N PRO A 267 -21.72 11.34 10.76
CA PRO A 267 -23.13 11.15 10.47
C PRO A 267 -23.68 10.29 11.61
N SER A 268 -24.72 10.79 12.28
CA SER A 268 -25.28 10.13 13.45
C SER A 268 -25.70 8.71 13.08
N PRO A 269 -25.23 7.66 13.80
CA PRO A 269 -25.65 6.29 13.53
C PRO A 269 -27.15 6.06 13.77
N ASP A 270 -27.81 7.03 14.42
CA ASP A 270 -29.24 6.98 14.78
C ASP A 270 -30.16 7.65 13.75
N GLY A 271 -29.65 8.03 12.57
CA GLY A 271 -30.44 8.61 11.48
C GLY A 271 -31.25 7.58 10.66
N ARG A 272 -31.77 6.52 11.31
CA ARG A 272 -32.68 5.54 10.71
C ARG A 272 -34.14 5.91 10.92
#